data_AF-A0A8S3U7I9-F1
#
_entry.id   AF-A0A8S3U7I9-F1
#
_cell.length_a   1.000
_cell.length_b   1.000
_cell.length_c   1.000
_cell.angle_alpha   90.00
_cell.angle_beta   90.00
_cell.angle_gamma   90.00
#
_symmetry.space_group_name_H-M   'P 1'
#
loop_
_entity.id
_entity.type
_entity.pdbx_description
1 polymer ?
#
loop_
_entity_poly.entity_id
_entity_poly.type
_entity_poly.pdbx_seq_one_letter_code
_entity_poly.pdbx_strand_id
1 'polypeptide(L)'
;MRWNSKTDYLFYPHKCKEESTTKLVTKREILRYSSGIYDPLGLLSPVTITAKILLQEIWKLGLQWDSIIEGDICNQWIGIRENIETATQTVFPRYYFTETTGSTQHSLHIFVDASTKAYGAVGYICNGEETALVMAKSRVAPLKELTLPQLELMAAVIGARLAKHLQSTLECENITFWSDSQIVLHWLKSTKTLKRFIQNRVNEINELTTSWEWKYCPTSDNPADLVTRGITAEQYTNSKLWIKGPHWLTDSSTYPKSTSIDTSLSVLLTENESTCISQSKDDSVCQFGINFIIDIERYSSYQKLLRITSYVLRFIENCRIEKSLRTLEHLKPSELSKSVELWIRNCQETAFATEYNALKYNNIETSKDEEARQKKEPSATTSRILPNREAATRARENIKKWTK
;
A
#
# COMPACT_ATOMS: atom_id res chain seq x y z
N MET A 1 5.42 -1.77 33.09
CA MET A 1 6.89 -1.85 33.21
C MET A 1 7.31 -1.57 34.65
N ARG A 2 8.23 -2.37 35.20
CA ARG A 2 8.85 -2.22 36.52
C ARG A 2 10.36 -2.44 36.37
N TRP A 3 11.14 -1.97 37.35
CA TRP A 3 12.58 -2.17 37.40
C TRP A 3 12.93 -3.16 38.50
N ASN A 4 13.79 -4.13 38.19
CA ASN A 4 14.42 -5.01 39.16
C ASN A 4 15.79 -4.45 39.53
N SER A 5 15.91 -3.86 40.72
CA SER A 5 17.15 -3.24 41.19
C SER A 5 18.30 -4.22 41.47
N LYS A 6 18.01 -5.53 41.63
CA LYS A 6 19.05 -6.54 41.86
C LYS A 6 19.74 -6.97 40.58
N THR A 7 18.96 -7.14 39.51
CA THR A 7 19.49 -7.59 38.21
C THR A 7 19.76 -6.43 37.26
N ASP A 8 19.22 -5.25 37.54
CA ASP A 8 19.23 -4.05 36.69
C ASP A 8 18.49 -4.19 35.34
N TYR A 9 17.38 -4.95 35.36
CA TYR A 9 16.51 -5.12 34.18
C TYR A 9 15.14 -4.47 34.38
N LEU A 10 14.62 -3.92 33.29
CA LEU A 10 13.22 -3.55 33.12
C LEU A 10 12.42 -4.80 32.73
N PHE A 11 11.26 -4.98 33.33
CA PHE A 11 10.37 -6.11 33.06
C PHE A 11 8.90 -5.70 33.11
N TYR A 12 8.01 -6.53 32.58
CA TYR A 12 6.57 -6.32 32.68
C TYR A 12 6.02 -7.26 33.77
N PRO A 13 5.32 -6.72 34.80
CA PRO A 13 4.72 -7.59 35.80
C PRO A 13 3.66 -8.46 35.14
N HIS A 14 3.73 -9.76 35.40
CA HIS A 14 2.69 -10.68 34.97
C HIS A 14 1.35 -10.19 35.54
N LYS A 15 0.38 -9.90 34.69
CA LYS A 15 -1.01 -9.76 35.17
C LYS A 15 -1.38 -11.14 35.68
N CYS A 16 -1.52 -11.29 36.99
CA CYS A 16 -1.98 -12.55 37.60
C CYS A 16 -3.15 -13.04 36.73
N LYS A 17 -3.10 -14.31 36.29
CA LYS A 17 -4.20 -14.92 35.55
C LYS A 17 -5.42 -14.83 36.47
N GLU A 18 -6.21 -13.76 36.36
CA GLU A 18 -7.56 -13.79 36.90
C GLU A 18 -8.20 -14.98 36.19
N GLU A 19 -8.55 -15.98 36.99
CA GLU A 19 -9.29 -17.15 36.58
C GLU A 19 -10.60 -16.70 35.94
N SER A 20 -10.56 -16.46 34.64
CA SER A 20 -11.73 -16.55 33.79
C SER A 20 -11.36 -17.35 32.55
N THR A 21 -10.90 -18.58 32.79
CA THR A 21 -11.19 -19.67 31.86
C THR A 21 -12.70 -19.66 31.63
N THR A 22 -13.10 -19.18 30.45
CA THR A 22 -14.46 -19.09 29.92
C THR A 22 -15.38 -18.07 30.62
N LYS A 23 -15.85 -17.04 29.88
CA LYS A 23 -17.22 -17.15 29.37
C LYS A 23 -17.63 -16.16 28.29
N LEU A 24 -17.17 -14.91 28.21
CA LEU A 24 -17.68 -14.00 27.17
C LEU A 24 -16.63 -12.94 26.81
N VAL A 25 -15.94 -13.10 25.66
CA VAL A 25 -15.05 -12.05 25.15
C VAL A 25 -15.92 -10.88 24.70
N THR A 26 -15.68 -9.70 25.27
CA THR A 26 -16.39 -8.48 24.89
C THR A 26 -15.43 -7.40 24.43
N LYS A 27 -15.94 -6.44 23.67
CA LYS A 27 -15.17 -5.26 23.24
C LYS A 27 -14.58 -4.48 24.43
N ARG A 28 -15.34 -4.36 25.53
CA ARG A 28 -14.87 -3.72 26.77
C ARG A 28 -13.69 -4.47 27.37
N GLU A 29 -13.74 -5.80 27.41
CA GLU A 29 -12.66 -6.63 27.94
C GLU A 29 -11.38 -6.49 27.12
N ILE A 30 -11.49 -6.57 25.79
CA ILE A 30 -10.36 -6.40 24.86
C ILE A 30 -9.68 -5.05 25.08
N LEU A 31 -10.46 -3.97 25.15
CA LEU A 31 -9.94 -2.62 25.39
C LEU A 31 -9.29 -2.50 26.78
N ARG A 32 -9.94 -3.02 27.83
CA ARG A 32 -9.43 -3.01 29.21
C ARG A 32 -8.10 -3.75 29.29
N TYR A 33 -8.02 -4.93 28.68
CA TYR A 33 -6.81 -5.74 28.68
C TYR A 33 -5.67 -5.01 27.97
N SER A 34 -5.91 -4.59 26.72
CA SER A 34 -4.92 -3.94 25.85
C SER A 34 -4.41 -2.62 26.44
N SER A 35 -5.30 -1.82 27.02
CA SER A 35 -4.96 -0.52 27.62
C SER A 35 -4.28 -0.66 28.98
N GLY A 36 -4.49 -1.78 29.67
CA GLY A 36 -3.83 -2.05 30.95
C GLY A 36 -2.38 -2.52 30.82
N ILE A 37 -1.83 -2.61 29.60
CA ILE A 37 -0.42 -2.90 29.37
C ILE A 37 0.35 -1.58 29.49
N TYR A 38 0.98 -1.36 30.64
CA TYR A 38 1.79 -0.16 30.84
C TYR A 38 3.16 -0.30 30.18
N ASP A 39 3.26 0.20 28.95
CA ASP A 39 4.45 0.21 28.09
C ASP A 39 4.80 1.65 27.62
N PRO A 40 5.37 2.49 28.50
CA PRO A 40 5.63 3.90 28.20
C PRO A 40 6.70 4.09 27.11
N LEU A 41 7.67 3.17 27.01
CA LEU A 41 8.72 3.19 26.01
C LEU A 41 8.31 2.51 24.70
N GLY A 42 7.18 1.80 24.67
CA GLY A 42 6.72 1.10 23.48
C GLY A 42 7.56 -0.12 23.09
N LEU A 43 8.27 -0.75 24.03
CA LEU A 43 9.16 -1.89 23.72
C LEU A 43 8.37 -3.13 23.27
N LEU A 44 7.09 -3.24 23.65
CA LEU A 44 6.16 -4.28 23.21
C LEU A 44 5.34 -3.85 21.99
N SER A 45 5.64 -2.71 21.36
CA SER A 45 4.86 -2.17 20.22
C SER A 45 4.62 -3.17 19.08
N PRO A 46 5.59 -4.01 18.67
CA PRO A 46 5.38 -4.97 17.58
C PRO A 46 4.30 -5.99 17.88
N VAL A 47 4.09 -6.36 19.15
CA VAL A 47 3.07 -7.33 19.52
C VAL A 47 1.76 -6.61 19.86
N THR A 48 1.83 -5.53 20.62
CA THR A 48 0.64 -4.79 21.10
C THR A 48 -0.11 -4.01 20.00
N ILE A 49 0.52 -3.72 18.86
CA ILE A 49 -0.16 -3.07 17.73
C ILE A 49 -1.27 -3.95 17.15
N THR A 50 -1.11 -5.27 17.15
CA THR A 50 -2.11 -6.22 16.64
C THR A 50 -3.43 -6.10 17.41
N ALA A 51 -3.38 -5.94 18.74
CA ALA A 51 -4.54 -5.69 19.58
C ALA A 51 -5.24 -4.36 19.23
N LYS A 52 -4.47 -3.31 18.95
CA LYS A 52 -5.04 -2.00 18.56
C LYS A 52 -5.71 -2.06 17.19
N ILE A 53 -5.13 -2.80 16.25
CA ILE A 53 -5.68 -3.05 14.91
C ILE A 53 -6.99 -3.84 15.04
N LEU A 54 -6.99 -4.97 15.77
CA LEU A 54 -8.20 -5.78 15.99
C LEU A 54 -9.30 -4.94 16.65
N LEU A 55 -8.94 -4.12 17.64
CA LEU A 55 -9.91 -3.24 18.28
C LEU A 55 -10.56 -2.31 17.26
N GLN A 56 -9.80 -1.69 16.36
CA GLN A 56 -10.35 -0.87 15.27
C GLN A 56 -11.30 -1.67 14.36
N GLU A 57 -10.96 -2.92 14.03
CA GLU A 57 -11.83 -3.80 13.24
C GLU A 57 -13.16 -4.07 13.96
N ILE A 58 -13.12 -4.36 15.27
CA ILE A 58 -14.32 -4.50 16.12
C ILE A 58 -15.16 -3.22 16.14
N TRP A 59 -14.53 -2.05 16.16
CA TRP A 59 -15.25 -0.76 16.08
C TRP A 59 -16.01 -0.60 14.77
N LYS A 60 -15.43 -1.05 13.65
CA LYS A 60 -16.07 -0.99 12.32
C LYS A 60 -17.32 -1.87 12.24
N LEU A 61 -17.39 -2.96 13.02
CA LEU A 61 -18.55 -3.85 13.09
C LEU A 61 -19.74 -3.27 13.87
N GLY A 62 -19.58 -2.13 14.55
CA GLY A 62 -20.68 -1.49 15.28
C GLY A 62 -21.13 -2.25 16.53
N LEU A 63 -20.33 -3.18 17.05
CA LEU A 63 -20.67 -3.96 18.25
C LEU A 63 -20.76 -3.06 19.51
N GLN A 64 -21.73 -3.36 20.37
CA GLN A 64 -21.88 -2.71 21.67
C GLN A 64 -20.76 -3.15 22.62
N TRP A 65 -20.56 -2.37 23.69
CA TRP A 65 -19.46 -2.59 24.64
C TRP A 65 -19.41 -3.98 25.26
N ASP A 66 -20.59 -4.49 25.63
CA ASP A 66 -20.76 -5.76 26.36
C ASP A 66 -21.35 -6.87 25.46
N SER A 67 -21.39 -6.64 24.14
CA SER A 67 -21.73 -7.68 23.16
C SER A 67 -20.66 -8.76 23.16
N ILE A 68 -21.12 -10.01 23.13
CA ILE A 68 -20.26 -11.19 23.02
C ILE A 68 -19.65 -11.21 21.61
N ILE A 69 -18.34 -11.41 21.56
CA ILE A 69 -17.57 -11.59 20.34
C ILE A 69 -17.32 -13.09 20.16
N GLU A 70 -17.79 -13.64 19.06
CA GLU A 70 -17.68 -15.05 18.72
C GLU A 70 -16.95 -15.24 17.37
N GLY A 71 -16.67 -16.50 17.02
CA GLY A 71 -16.03 -16.85 15.75
C GLY A 71 -14.60 -16.35 15.61
N ASP A 72 -14.23 -15.97 14.39
CA ASP A 72 -12.84 -15.69 14.01
C ASP A 72 -12.21 -14.54 14.79
N ILE A 73 -12.98 -13.50 15.12
CA ILE A 73 -12.48 -12.33 15.86
C ILE A 73 -12.13 -12.73 17.30
N CYS A 74 -12.92 -13.62 17.90
CA CYS A 74 -12.63 -14.17 19.22
C CYS A 74 -11.35 -14.99 19.18
N ASN A 75 -11.20 -15.87 18.19
CA ASN A 75 -9.99 -16.68 18.00
C ASN A 75 -8.74 -15.81 17.77
N GLN A 76 -8.85 -14.76 16.94
CA GLN A 76 -7.79 -13.78 16.73
C GLN A 76 -7.41 -13.06 18.02
N TRP A 77 -8.40 -12.64 18.82
CA TRP A 77 -8.14 -12.02 20.12
C TRP A 77 -7.39 -12.96 21.06
N ILE A 78 -7.81 -14.22 21.16
CA ILE A 78 -7.16 -15.23 22.00
C ILE A 78 -5.68 -15.36 21.61
N GLY A 79 -5.39 -15.53 20.32
CA GLY A 79 -4.00 -15.61 19.85
C GLY A 79 -3.20 -14.32 20.08
N ILE A 80 -3.80 -13.14 19.90
CA ILE A 80 -3.15 -11.85 20.21
C ILE A 80 -2.84 -11.75 21.70
N ARG A 81 -3.78 -12.13 22.57
CA ARG A 81 -3.61 -12.11 24.01
C ARG A 81 -2.46 -13.04 24.44
N GLU A 82 -2.42 -14.27 23.93
CA GLU A 82 -1.35 -15.22 24.21
C GLU A 82 0.03 -14.69 23.75
N ASN A 83 0.08 -14.06 22.57
CA ASN A 83 1.29 -13.41 22.08
C ASN A 83 1.74 -12.28 23.00
N ILE A 84 0.81 -11.43 23.46
CA ILE A 84 1.13 -10.36 24.42
C ILE A 84 1.64 -10.94 25.74
N GLU A 85 0.95 -11.94 26.30
CA GLU A 85 1.35 -12.59 27.56
C GLU A 85 2.76 -13.16 27.44
N THR A 86 3.08 -13.83 26.33
CA THR A 86 4.42 -14.36 26.07
C THR A 86 5.45 -13.24 25.92
N ALA A 87 5.16 -12.19 25.13
CA ALA A 87 6.08 -11.07 24.92
C ALA A 87 6.37 -10.27 26.21
N THR A 88 5.43 -10.24 27.16
CA THR A 88 5.65 -9.59 28.47
C THR A 88 6.67 -10.31 29.35
N GLN A 89 7.06 -11.54 29.01
CA GLN A 89 8.12 -12.28 29.71
C GLN A 89 9.53 -11.79 29.33
N THR A 90 9.65 -11.04 28.22
CA THR A 90 10.93 -10.45 27.81
C THR A 90 11.37 -9.36 28.80
N VAL A 91 12.66 -9.38 29.14
CA VAL A 91 13.31 -8.39 29.99
C VAL A 91 14.28 -7.54 29.17
N PHE A 92 14.43 -6.28 29.56
CA PHE A 92 15.29 -5.31 28.87
C PHE A 92 16.34 -4.79 29.85
N PRO A 93 17.62 -4.73 29.48
CA PRO A 93 18.62 -4.11 30.35
C PRO A 93 18.25 -2.64 30.56
N ARG A 94 18.32 -2.15 31.81
CA ARG A 94 18.05 -0.71 32.08
C ARG A 94 19.16 0.16 31.51
N TYR A 95 20.40 -0.33 31.58
CA TYR A 95 21.56 0.33 31.01
C TYR A 95 21.75 -0.09 29.54
N TYR A 96 21.99 0.87 28.64
CA TYR A 96 21.95 0.61 27.20
C TYR A 96 23.16 -0.18 26.68
N PHE A 97 24.35 0.08 27.24
CA PHE A 97 25.61 -0.43 26.73
C PHE A 97 26.32 -1.29 27.78
N THR A 98 26.97 -2.37 27.39
CA THR A 98 27.64 -3.27 28.34
C THR A 98 29.02 -2.75 28.74
N GLU A 99 29.70 -2.03 27.85
CA GLU A 99 31.03 -1.47 28.08
C GLU A 99 31.00 0.06 28.11
N THR A 100 31.78 0.64 29.01
CA THR A 100 32.01 2.10 29.02
C THR A 100 33.12 2.38 28.01
N THR A 101 32.77 2.49 26.74
CA THR A 101 33.71 2.99 25.75
C THR A 101 34.07 4.43 26.12
N GLY A 102 35.35 4.80 26.01
CA GLY A 102 35.81 6.17 26.28
C GLY A 102 35.27 7.21 25.29
N SER A 103 34.42 6.80 24.35
CA SER A 103 33.72 7.67 23.42
C SER A 103 32.47 8.24 24.09
N THR A 104 32.46 9.55 24.30
CA THR A 104 31.33 10.27 24.88
C THR A 104 30.25 10.62 23.85
N GLN A 105 30.44 10.24 22.58
CA GLN A 105 29.56 10.68 21.50
C GLN A 105 28.59 9.56 21.10
N HIS A 106 27.35 9.70 21.55
CA HIS A 106 26.25 8.82 21.16
C HIS A 106 25.53 9.36 19.92
N SER A 107 25.15 8.47 19.00
CA SER A 107 24.24 8.78 17.90
C SER A 107 22.85 8.19 18.14
N LEU A 108 21.83 8.92 17.70
CA LEU A 108 20.44 8.49 17.74
C LEU A 108 19.95 8.19 16.32
N HIS A 109 19.33 7.03 16.14
CA HIS A 109 18.82 6.56 14.87
C HIS A 109 17.32 6.32 14.95
N ILE A 110 16.56 7.01 14.12
CA ILE A 110 15.10 6.95 14.12
C ILE A 110 14.63 6.31 12.82
N PHE A 111 14.04 5.13 12.92
CA PHE A 111 13.43 4.42 11.80
C PHE A 111 11.95 4.72 11.77
N VAL A 112 11.41 4.94 10.57
CA VAL A 112 9.97 5.16 10.37
C VAL A 112 9.45 4.21 9.31
N ASP A 113 8.20 3.79 9.47
CA ASP A 113 7.51 2.97 8.49
C ASP A 113 5.99 3.16 8.59
N ALA A 114 5.28 2.80 7.50
CA ALA A 114 3.85 2.67 7.49
C ALA A 114 3.35 1.49 6.67
N SER A 115 2.29 0.86 7.18
CA SER A 115 1.42 -0.06 6.47
C SER A 115 0.02 0.56 6.33
N THR A 116 -0.86 -0.11 5.56
CA THR A 116 -2.27 0.29 5.47
C THR A 116 -3.03 0.16 6.80
N LYS A 117 -2.49 -0.59 7.78
CA LYS A 117 -3.13 -0.84 9.08
C LYS A 117 -2.55 0.01 10.20
N ALA A 118 -1.26 0.34 10.16
CA ALA A 118 -0.61 1.13 11.20
C ALA A 118 0.65 1.82 10.67
N TYR A 119 1.10 2.85 11.38
CA TYR A 119 2.31 3.60 11.08
C TYR A 119 3.05 3.92 12.37
N GLY A 120 4.37 4.07 12.31
CA GLY A 120 5.16 4.23 13.53
C GLY A 120 6.61 4.60 13.32
N ALA A 121 7.29 4.76 14.44
CA ALA A 121 8.71 5.06 14.52
C ALA A 121 9.39 4.29 15.65
N VAL A 122 10.67 4.00 15.48
CA VAL A 122 11.51 3.26 16.44
C VAL A 122 12.85 3.98 16.57
N GLY A 123 13.28 4.23 17.79
CA GLY A 123 14.55 4.90 18.10
C GLY A 123 15.58 3.96 18.71
N TYR A 124 16.80 4.02 18.19
CA TYR A 124 17.97 3.32 18.71
C TYR A 124 19.08 4.31 19.06
N ILE A 125 19.77 4.06 20.17
CA ILE A 125 21.00 4.76 20.53
C ILE A 125 22.20 3.87 20.16
N CYS A 126 23.28 4.48 19.67
CA CYS A 126 24.52 3.81 19.29
C CYS A 126 25.71 4.55 19.91
N ASN A 127 26.69 3.81 20.44
CA ASN A 127 27.95 4.35 20.98
C ASN A 127 29.15 4.13 20.03
N GLY A 128 28.89 3.69 18.79
CA GLY A 128 29.91 3.32 17.79
C GLY A 128 30.26 1.83 17.76
N GLU A 129 29.88 1.06 18.78
CA GLU A 129 30.18 -0.38 18.86
C GLU A 129 28.93 -1.21 19.14
N GLU A 130 28.08 -0.70 20.03
CA GLU A 130 26.83 -1.29 20.46
C GLU A 130 25.65 -0.39 20.13
N THR A 131 24.53 -1.04 19.86
CA THR A 131 23.23 -0.40 19.67
C THR A 131 22.25 -0.89 20.73
N ALA A 132 21.30 -0.03 21.08
CA ALA A 132 20.23 -0.37 22.00
C ALA A 132 18.91 0.29 21.59
N LEU A 133 17.82 -0.49 21.67
CA LEU A 133 16.46 0.03 21.53
C LEU A 133 16.13 0.99 22.68
N VAL A 134 15.67 2.19 22.35
CA VAL A 134 15.34 3.24 23.32
C VAL A 134 13.83 3.35 23.50
N MET A 135 13.12 3.60 22.41
CA MET A 135 11.69 3.89 22.44
C MET A 135 11.07 3.63 21.06
N ALA A 136 9.85 3.12 21.04
CA ALA A 136 9.04 3.02 19.84
C ALA A 136 7.66 3.64 20.03
N LYS A 137 7.09 4.12 18.93
CA LYS A 137 5.75 4.70 18.91
C LYS A 137 5.00 4.22 17.69
N SER A 138 3.86 3.56 17.91
CA SER A 138 2.95 3.11 16.85
C SER A 138 1.57 3.75 16.98
N ARG A 139 0.90 3.93 15.84
CA ARG A 139 -0.49 4.36 15.71
C ARG A 139 -1.20 3.51 14.68
N VAL A 140 -2.46 3.18 14.94
CA VAL A 140 -3.33 2.54 13.94
C VAL A 140 -3.66 3.58 12.85
N ALA A 141 -3.68 3.15 11.59
CA ALA A 141 -4.06 3.99 10.46
C ALA A 141 -5.46 4.58 10.70
N PRO A 142 -5.71 5.85 10.33
CA PRO A 142 -7.03 6.46 10.50
C PRO A 142 -8.10 5.70 9.70
N LEU A 143 -9.34 5.73 10.19
CA LEU A 143 -10.48 5.18 9.45
C LEU A 143 -10.75 5.92 8.14
N LYS A 144 -10.43 7.22 8.10
CA LYS A 144 -10.41 7.98 6.86
C LYS A 144 -9.25 7.48 6.02
N GLU A 145 -9.57 6.92 4.85
CA GLU A 145 -8.57 6.38 3.93
C GLU A 145 -7.54 7.45 3.56
N LEU A 146 -6.29 7.11 3.83
CA LEU A 146 -5.11 7.84 3.39
C LEU A 146 -4.35 6.92 2.46
N THR A 147 -3.69 7.49 1.45
CA THR A 147 -2.81 6.70 0.58
C THR A 147 -1.60 6.21 1.36
N LEU A 148 -0.98 5.11 0.93
CA LEU A 148 0.22 4.58 1.59
C LEU A 148 1.33 5.65 1.73
N PRO A 149 1.65 6.46 0.69
CA PRO A 149 2.61 7.55 0.85
C PRO A 149 2.23 8.59 1.92
N GLN A 150 0.93 8.89 2.08
CA GLN A 150 0.47 9.78 3.14
C GLN A 150 0.65 9.15 4.52
N LEU A 151 0.47 7.84 4.66
CA LEU A 151 0.74 7.11 5.91
C LEU A 151 2.24 7.04 6.22
N GLU A 152 3.08 6.81 5.22
CA GLU A 152 4.55 6.85 5.34
C GLU A 152 5.02 8.25 5.79
N LEU A 153 4.42 9.31 5.23
CA LEU A 153 4.69 10.69 5.68
C LEU A 153 4.21 10.93 7.12
N MET A 154 3.08 10.34 7.52
CA MET A 154 2.60 10.39 8.90
C MET A 154 3.55 9.64 9.87
N ALA A 155 4.17 8.55 9.43
CA ALA A 155 5.23 7.87 10.17
C ALA A 155 6.43 8.79 10.38
N ALA A 156 6.85 9.51 9.33
CA ALA A 156 7.93 10.49 9.42
C ALA A 156 7.62 11.61 10.43
N VAL A 157 6.37 12.10 10.50
CA VAL A 157 5.95 13.06 11.54
C VAL A 157 6.09 12.47 12.95
N ILE A 158 5.66 11.23 13.17
CA ILE A 158 5.85 10.56 14.48
C ILE A 158 7.34 10.45 14.80
N GLY A 159 8.15 10.04 13.83
CA GLY A 159 9.60 9.93 13.98
C GLY A 159 10.24 11.25 14.38
N ALA A 160 9.91 12.36 13.71
CA ALA A 160 10.43 13.69 14.03
C ALA A 160 10.09 14.12 15.46
N ARG A 161 8.85 13.89 15.91
CA ARG A 161 8.43 14.19 17.29
C ARG A 161 9.11 13.28 18.32
N LEU A 162 9.26 12.00 18.00
CA LEU A 162 9.97 11.02 18.85
C LEU A 162 11.43 11.44 19.02
N ALA A 163 12.10 11.78 17.92
CA ALA A 163 13.47 12.27 17.93
C ALA A 163 13.63 13.51 18.81
N LYS A 164 12.72 14.47 18.70
CA LYS A 164 12.77 15.70 19.50
C LYS A 164 12.66 15.42 21.00
N HIS A 165 11.79 14.48 21.38
CA HIS A 165 11.66 14.05 22.77
C HIS A 165 12.91 13.31 23.28
N LEU A 166 13.47 12.43 22.45
CA LEU A 166 14.67 11.66 22.81
C LEU A 166 15.92 12.53 22.86
N GLN A 167 16.05 13.52 21.96
CA GLN A 167 17.15 14.49 21.97
C GLN A 167 17.25 15.18 23.35
N SER A 168 16.14 15.71 23.86
CA SER A 168 16.13 16.41 25.15
C SER A 168 16.36 15.48 26.35
N THR A 169 16.11 14.18 26.20
CA THR A 169 16.17 13.22 27.29
C THR A 169 17.52 12.50 27.36
N LEU A 170 18.18 12.28 26.22
CA LEU A 170 19.44 11.54 26.11
C LEU A 170 20.65 12.43 25.82
N GLU A 171 20.44 13.73 25.56
CA GLU A 171 21.51 14.69 25.25
C GLU A 171 22.35 14.29 24.00
N CYS A 172 21.73 13.61 23.02
CA CYS A 172 22.39 13.23 21.78
C CYS A 172 22.32 14.36 20.73
N GLU A 173 23.46 14.75 20.17
CA GLU A 173 23.53 15.77 19.11
C GLU A 173 23.39 15.16 17.69
N ASN A 174 23.94 13.96 17.50
CA ASN A 174 23.95 13.28 16.19
C ASN A 174 22.68 12.45 16.00
N ILE A 175 21.71 12.96 15.23
CA ILE A 175 20.46 12.25 14.95
C ILE A 175 20.34 11.97 13.45
N THR A 176 20.04 10.72 13.10
CA THR A 176 19.80 10.28 11.72
C THR A 176 18.43 9.62 11.61
N PHE A 177 17.67 9.96 10.58
CA PHE A 177 16.38 9.36 10.26
C PHE A 177 16.52 8.37 9.10
N TRP A 178 15.74 7.30 9.15
CA TRP A 178 15.74 6.22 8.20
C TRP A 178 14.32 5.92 7.73
N SER A 179 14.14 5.88 6.42
CA SER A 179 12.88 5.49 5.77
C SER A 179 13.19 4.69 4.51
N ASP A 180 12.40 3.67 4.23
CA ASP A 180 12.41 2.94 2.96
C ASP A 180 11.51 3.59 1.90
N SER A 181 10.67 4.55 2.28
CA SER A 181 9.85 5.33 1.36
C SER A 181 10.65 6.40 0.62
N GLN A 182 11.04 6.07 -0.61
CA GLN A 182 11.65 7.03 -1.54
C GLN A 182 10.76 8.24 -1.83
N ILE A 183 9.43 8.07 -1.79
CA ILE A 183 8.48 9.16 -2.02
C ILE A 183 8.55 10.17 -0.88
N VAL A 184 8.54 9.71 0.37
CA VAL A 184 8.69 10.58 1.54
C VAL A 184 10.05 11.30 1.51
N LEU A 185 11.13 10.56 1.27
CA LEU A 185 12.48 11.16 1.17
C LEU A 185 12.56 12.22 0.07
N HIS A 186 11.86 12.03 -1.04
CA HIS A 186 11.76 13.01 -2.11
C HIS A 186 10.95 14.24 -1.68
N TRP A 187 9.79 14.08 -1.05
CA TRP A 187 8.98 15.20 -0.56
C TRP A 187 9.72 16.07 0.46
N LEU A 188 10.50 15.46 1.35
CA LEU A 188 11.31 16.18 2.34
C LEU A 188 12.39 17.06 1.69
N LYS A 189 12.92 16.65 0.52
CA LYS A 189 13.93 17.39 -0.25
C LYS A 189 13.33 18.30 -1.33
N SER A 190 12.02 18.25 -1.55
CA SER A 190 11.36 18.96 -2.64
C SER A 190 11.32 20.46 -2.36
N THR A 191 11.74 21.25 -3.35
CA THR A 191 11.56 22.71 -3.37
C THR A 191 10.25 23.13 -4.06
N LYS A 192 9.53 22.18 -4.66
CA LYS A 192 8.24 22.45 -5.32
C LYS A 192 7.12 22.51 -4.30
N THR A 193 6.10 23.31 -4.60
CA THR A 193 4.85 23.36 -3.84
C THR A 193 4.17 21.99 -3.86
N LEU A 194 3.98 21.41 -2.67
CA LEU A 194 3.28 20.14 -2.50
C LEU A 194 1.80 20.39 -2.18
N LYS A 195 0.97 19.35 -2.31
CA LYS A 195 -0.43 19.41 -1.85
C LYS A 195 -0.48 19.79 -0.37
N ARG A 196 -1.48 20.58 0.02
CA ARG A 196 -1.59 21.16 1.37
C ARG A 196 -1.41 20.16 2.52
N PHE A 197 -1.98 18.95 2.40
CA PHE A 197 -1.77 17.89 3.38
C PHE A 197 -0.28 17.55 3.52
N ILE A 198 0.37 17.19 2.40
CA ILE A 198 1.78 16.82 2.36
C ILE A 198 2.66 17.99 2.84
N GLN A 199 2.44 19.19 2.29
CA GLN A 199 3.21 20.39 2.60
C GLN A 199 3.22 20.69 4.10
N ASN A 200 2.06 20.65 4.75
CA ASN A 200 1.97 20.96 6.18
C ASN A 200 2.77 19.96 7.04
N ARG A 201 2.81 18.68 6.67
CA ARG A 201 3.59 17.66 7.41
C ARG A 201 5.07 17.76 7.11
N VAL A 202 5.44 18.04 5.85
CA VAL A 202 6.84 18.30 5.46
C VAL A 202 7.38 19.51 6.21
N ASN A 203 6.61 20.60 6.32
CA ASN A 203 7.01 21.78 7.09
C ASN A 203 7.26 21.42 8.56
N GLU A 204 6.32 20.71 9.19
CA GLU A 204 6.48 20.28 10.58
C GLU A 204 7.73 19.39 10.76
N ILE A 205 7.96 18.43 9.86
CA ILE A 205 9.15 17.58 9.91
C ILE A 205 10.41 18.44 9.78
N ASN A 206 10.49 19.32 8.79
CA ASN A 206 11.66 20.15 8.55
C ASN A 206 11.93 21.13 9.70
N GLU A 207 10.90 21.67 10.34
CA GLU A 207 11.01 22.50 11.55
C GLU A 207 11.57 21.71 12.74
N LEU A 208 11.16 20.44 12.89
CA LEU A 208 11.64 19.58 13.97
C LEU A 208 13.02 18.98 13.70
N THR A 209 13.38 18.75 12.44
CA THR A 209 14.58 18.01 12.04
C THR A 209 15.61 18.86 11.29
N THR A 210 15.60 20.18 11.45
CA THR A 210 16.41 21.11 10.63
C THR A 210 17.91 20.79 10.63
N SER A 211 18.43 20.27 11.74
CA SER A 211 19.87 19.95 11.91
C SER A 211 20.22 18.48 11.62
N TRP A 212 19.27 17.68 11.14
CA TRP A 212 19.41 16.22 11.07
C TRP A 212 19.20 15.67 9.67
N GLU A 213 19.80 14.51 9.42
CA GLU A 213 19.83 13.89 8.10
C GLU A 213 18.75 12.82 7.94
N TRP A 214 18.04 12.86 6.80
CA TRP A 214 17.12 11.80 6.36
C TRP A 214 17.78 10.91 5.31
N LYS A 215 17.91 9.63 5.63
CA LYS A 215 18.54 8.59 4.80
C LYS A 215 17.56 7.50 4.41
N TYR A 216 17.93 6.80 3.33
CA TYR A 216 17.24 5.61 2.88
C TYR A 216 17.69 4.40 3.71
N CYS A 217 16.78 3.50 4.07
CA CYS A 217 17.10 2.15 4.54
C CYS A 217 16.33 1.10 3.72
N PRO A 218 16.88 -0.10 3.49
CA PRO A 218 16.12 -1.20 2.88
C PRO A 218 14.95 -1.63 3.77
N THR A 219 13.81 -1.97 3.17
CA THR A 219 12.63 -2.48 3.90
C THR A 219 12.93 -3.69 4.77
N SER A 220 13.79 -4.62 4.30
CA SER A 220 14.19 -5.81 5.08
C SER A 220 14.93 -5.48 6.37
N ASP A 221 15.56 -4.30 6.40
CA ASP A 221 16.37 -3.83 7.51
C ASP A 221 15.63 -2.73 8.29
N ASN A 222 14.36 -2.47 8.00
CA ASN A 222 13.60 -1.43 8.67
C ASN A 222 12.88 -2.03 9.91
N PRO A 223 13.37 -1.82 11.14
CA PRO A 223 12.71 -2.32 12.35
C PRO A 223 11.33 -1.69 12.59
N ALA A 224 11.04 -0.54 11.96
CA ALA A 224 9.72 0.07 12.09
C ALA A 224 8.63 -0.75 11.37
N ASP A 225 8.97 -1.58 10.38
CA ASP A 225 8.01 -2.49 9.73
C ASP A 225 7.38 -3.47 10.74
N LEU A 226 8.15 -3.89 11.74
CA LEU A 226 7.67 -4.75 12.83
C LEU A 226 6.56 -4.08 13.66
N VAL A 227 6.59 -2.75 13.82
CA VAL A 227 5.57 -2.01 14.58
C VAL A 227 4.36 -1.61 13.75
N THR A 228 4.42 -1.71 12.43
CA THR A 228 3.32 -1.35 11.51
C THR A 228 2.53 -2.57 11.05
N ARG A 229 3.17 -3.74 10.91
CA ARG A 229 2.51 -5.01 10.56
C ARG A 229 2.07 -5.78 11.79
N GLY A 230 2.89 -5.73 12.83
CA GLY A 230 2.78 -6.58 14.00
C GLY A 230 3.34 -7.98 13.77
N ILE A 231 3.85 -8.60 14.84
CA ILE A 231 4.53 -9.91 14.79
C ILE A 231 4.08 -10.80 15.95
N THR A 232 4.34 -12.11 15.82
CA THR A 232 4.09 -13.08 16.91
C THR A 232 5.10 -12.90 18.04
N ALA A 233 4.79 -13.45 19.21
CA ALA A 233 5.71 -13.43 20.35
C ALA A 233 7.02 -14.20 20.09
N GLU A 234 6.95 -15.28 19.32
CA GLU A 234 8.13 -16.04 18.91
C GLU A 234 9.04 -15.22 18.02
N GLN A 235 8.49 -14.56 17.00
CA GLN A 235 9.23 -13.65 16.13
C GLN A 235 9.81 -12.49 16.93
N TYR A 236 9.02 -11.91 17.84
CA TYR A 236 9.44 -10.82 18.71
C TYR A 236 10.64 -11.19 19.59
N THR A 237 10.56 -12.33 20.28
CA THR A 237 11.59 -12.77 21.23
C THR A 237 12.91 -13.08 20.53
N ASN A 238 12.84 -13.59 19.31
CA ASN A 238 14.02 -13.96 18.51
C ASN A 238 14.52 -12.84 17.59
N SER A 239 13.87 -11.67 17.57
CA SER A 239 14.20 -10.59 16.63
C SER A 239 15.41 -9.78 17.08
N LYS A 240 16.58 -10.10 16.52
CA LYS A 240 17.78 -9.27 16.64
C LYS A 240 17.56 -7.86 16.08
N LEU A 241 16.83 -7.77 14.96
CA LEU A 241 16.49 -6.49 14.32
C LEU A 241 15.70 -5.58 15.27
N TRP A 242 14.79 -6.13 16.07
CA TRP A 242 14.02 -5.34 17.05
C TRP A 242 14.86 -4.90 18.25
N ILE A 243 15.73 -5.76 18.75
CA ILE A 243 16.48 -5.50 19.99
C ILE A 243 17.68 -4.57 19.73
N LYS A 244 18.38 -4.80 18.62
CA LYS A 244 19.66 -4.14 18.28
C LYS A 244 19.58 -3.27 17.03
N GLY A 245 18.48 -3.28 16.30
CA GLY A 245 18.41 -2.58 15.01
C GLY A 245 19.30 -3.25 13.96
N PRO A 246 19.49 -2.59 12.81
CA PRO A 246 20.33 -3.09 11.73
C PRO A 246 21.81 -3.18 12.12
N HIS A 247 22.48 -4.23 11.63
CA HIS A 247 23.88 -4.50 11.94
C HIS A 247 24.85 -3.39 11.49
N TRP A 248 24.49 -2.63 10.46
CA TRP A 248 25.29 -1.53 9.90
C TRP A 248 25.18 -0.21 10.69
N LEU A 249 24.38 -0.15 11.77
CA LEU A 249 24.23 1.07 12.57
C LEU A 249 25.50 1.49 13.32
N THR A 250 26.41 0.56 13.57
CA THR A 250 27.65 0.83 14.31
C THR A 250 28.72 1.47 13.43
N ASP A 251 28.66 1.27 12.11
CA ASP A 251 29.63 1.81 11.15
C ASP A 251 28.95 2.67 10.09
N SER A 252 29.13 3.99 10.23
CA SER A 252 28.60 4.98 9.29
C SER A 252 29.05 4.82 7.84
N SER A 253 30.18 4.15 7.59
CA SER A 253 30.67 3.87 6.24
C SER A 253 29.86 2.79 5.52
N THR A 254 29.17 1.93 6.29
CA THR A 254 28.36 0.81 5.80
C THR A 254 26.89 1.18 5.62
N TYR A 255 26.52 2.43 5.87
CA TYR A 255 25.15 2.90 5.72
C TYR A 255 24.61 2.65 4.30
N PRO A 256 23.34 2.20 4.20
CA PRO A 256 22.73 1.94 2.90
C PRO A 256 22.67 3.23 2.07
N LYS A 257 23.11 3.12 0.82
CA LYS A 257 23.07 4.23 -0.14
C LYS A 257 21.75 4.19 -0.89
N SER A 258 21.10 5.35 -1.01
CA SER A 258 19.95 5.49 -1.90
C SER A 258 20.43 5.35 -3.35
N THR A 259 19.90 4.39 -4.09
CA THR A 259 19.97 4.43 -5.55
C THR A 259 19.25 5.71 -6.00
N SER A 260 19.85 6.49 -6.89
CA SER A 260 19.28 7.75 -7.38
C SER A 260 17.88 7.51 -7.95
N ILE A 261 16.87 8.17 -7.36
CA ILE A 261 15.47 8.09 -7.76
C ILE A 261 15.32 8.72 -9.15
N ASP A 262 14.71 8.00 -10.10
CA ASP A 262 14.29 8.59 -11.37
C ASP A 262 13.10 9.55 -11.10
N THR A 263 13.39 10.85 -11.11
CA THR A 263 12.48 11.96 -10.79
C THR A 263 11.17 11.97 -11.62
N SER A 264 11.09 11.14 -12.66
CA SER A 264 9.91 11.01 -13.51
C SER A 264 8.73 10.27 -12.85
N LEU A 265 8.96 9.34 -11.91
CA LEU A 265 7.90 8.56 -11.25
C LEU A 265 7.17 9.33 -10.13
N SER A 266 7.84 10.28 -9.46
CA SER A 266 7.24 11.04 -8.35
C SER A 266 6.25 12.12 -8.80
N VAL A 267 6.44 12.69 -9.99
CA VAL A 267 5.51 13.67 -10.58
C VAL A 267 4.12 13.04 -10.80
N LEU A 268 4.07 11.80 -11.25
CA LEU A 268 2.81 11.08 -11.50
C LEU A 268 1.99 10.83 -10.23
N LEU A 269 2.64 10.54 -9.10
CA LEU A 269 1.96 10.32 -7.81
C LEU A 269 1.43 11.62 -7.19
N THR A 270 2.09 12.74 -7.49
CA THR A 270 1.67 14.05 -6.97
C THR A 270 0.44 14.58 -7.72
N GLU A 271 0.33 14.26 -9.02
CA GLU A 271 -0.74 14.76 -9.91
C GLU A 271 -1.97 13.84 -10.02
N ASN A 272 -1.85 12.52 -9.82
CA ASN A 272 -2.92 11.56 -10.16
C ASN A 272 -3.89 11.14 -9.04
N GLU A 273 -3.98 11.80 -7.88
CA GLU A 273 -5.11 11.60 -6.95
C GLU A 273 -6.40 12.31 -7.43
N SER A 274 -6.65 12.35 -8.73
CA SER A 274 -7.96 12.72 -9.26
C SER A 274 -8.84 11.47 -9.27
N THR A 275 -9.53 11.26 -8.14
CA THR A 275 -10.83 10.59 -8.03
C THR A 275 -10.96 9.22 -8.71
N CYS A 276 -10.47 8.16 -8.06
CA CYS A 276 -10.97 6.81 -8.31
C CYS A 276 -12.33 6.68 -7.59
N ILE A 277 -13.43 6.95 -8.29
CA ILE A 277 -14.76 6.57 -7.78
C ILE A 277 -14.87 5.06 -7.93
N SER A 278 -14.68 4.33 -6.84
CA SER A 278 -15.02 2.92 -6.76
C SER A 278 -16.55 2.78 -6.81
N GLN A 279 -17.09 2.42 -7.98
CA GLN A 279 -18.44 1.86 -8.06
C GLN A 279 -18.32 0.34 -7.94
N SER A 280 -18.97 -0.19 -6.90
CA SER A 280 -19.25 -1.60 -6.71
C SER A 280 -20.39 -2.09 -7.62
N LYS A 281 -20.37 -3.40 -7.92
CA LYS A 281 -21.37 -4.29 -8.58
C LYS A 281 -21.02 -4.59 -10.04
N ASP A 282 -21.04 -5.81 -10.55
CA ASP A 282 -21.57 -7.10 -10.09
C ASP A 282 -20.70 -8.24 -10.65
N ASP A 283 -20.76 -9.41 -10.02
CA ASP A 283 -20.28 -10.68 -10.56
C ASP A 283 -20.98 -11.00 -11.91
N SER A 284 -20.22 -11.10 -13.00
CA SER A 284 -20.47 -12.05 -14.10
C SER A 284 -19.49 -11.89 -15.27
N VAL A 285 -18.75 -12.97 -15.54
CA VAL A 285 -17.92 -13.26 -16.73
C VAL A 285 -16.75 -12.29 -16.98
N CYS A 286 -15.53 -12.81 -16.86
CA CYS A 286 -14.30 -12.14 -17.26
C CYS A 286 -14.32 -11.80 -18.77
N GLN A 287 -14.88 -10.64 -19.14
CA GLN A 287 -14.74 -10.09 -20.49
C GLN A 287 -13.34 -9.49 -20.63
N PHE A 288 -12.45 -10.22 -21.31
CA PHE A 288 -11.21 -9.65 -21.84
C PHE A 288 -11.57 -8.70 -22.99
N GLY A 289 -11.11 -7.45 -22.94
CA GLY A 289 -11.34 -6.46 -24.01
C GLY A 289 -10.80 -5.06 -23.69
N ILE A 290 -10.65 -4.21 -24.71
CA ILE A 290 -10.17 -2.82 -24.56
C ILE A 290 -11.08 -1.98 -23.65
N ASN A 291 -12.36 -2.37 -23.53
CA ASN A 291 -13.34 -1.74 -22.64
C ASN A 291 -12.94 -1.75 -21.16
N PHE A 292 -12.11 -2.71 -20.71
CA PHE A 292 -11.59 -2.72 -19.33
C PHE A 292 -10.48 -1.68 -19.11
N ILE A 293 -9.73 -1.36 -20.17
CA ILE A 293 -8.60 -0.44 -20.12
C ILE A 293 -9.07 0.99 -20.40
N ILE A 294 -10.02 1.15 -21.31
CA ILE A 294 -10.57 2.44 -21.75
C ILE A 294 -12.09 2.33 -21.73
N ASP A 295 -12.71 3.04 -20.80
CA ASP A 295 -14.15 3.21 -20.72
C ASP A 295 -14.63 4.16 -21.84
N ILE A 296 -15.35 3.62 -22.81
CA ILE A 296 -15.83 4.35 -23.99
C ILE A 296 -16.83 5.46 -23.61
N GLU A 297 -17.59 5.29 -22.52
CA GLU A 297 -18.64 6.23 -22.11
C GLU A 297 -18.07 7.55 -21.61
N ARG A 298 -16.77 7.59 -21.28
CA ARG A 298 -16.06 8.81 -20.85
C ARG A 298 -15.71 9.76 -22.00
N TYR A 299 -15.98 9.37 -23.25
CA TYR A 299 -15.54 10.12 -24.43
C TYR A 299 -16.71 10.50 -25.34
N SER A 300 -16.98 11.80 -25.43
CA SER A 300 -17.95 12.38 -26.39
C SER A 300 -17.36 12.68 -27.77
N SER A 301 -16.08 12.38 -28.00
CA SER A 301 -15.38 12.65 -29.27
C SER A 301 -14.64 11.43 -29.77
N TYR A 302 -15.06 10.95 -30.95
CA TYR A 302 -14.44 9.82 -31.64
C TYR A 302 -12.94 10.01 -31.88
N GLN A 303 -12.54 11.20 -32.36
CA GLN A 303 -11.12 11.49 -32.61
C GLN A 303 -10.29 11.50 -31.32
N LYS A 304 -10.87 11.99 -30.21
CA LYS A 304 -10.22 11.99 -28.90
C LYS A 304 -10.02 10.56 -28.39
N LEU A 305 -11.04 9.72 -28.50
CA LEU A 305 -11.00 8.30 -28.13
C LEU A 305 -9.88 7.57 -28.90
N LEU A 306 -9.82 7.73 -30.22
CA LEU A 306 -8.80 7.07 -31.04
C LEU A 306 -7.39 7.51 -30.69
N ARG A 307 -7.16 8.81 -30.46
CA ARG A 307 -5.84 9.34 -30.08
C ARG A 307 -5.39 8.80 -28.73
N ILE A 308 -6.28 8.77 -27.74
CA ILE A 308 -5.98 8.23 -26.41
C ILE A 308 -5.67 6.74 -26.50
N THR A 309 -6.49 5.99 -27.23
CA THR A 309 -6.26 4.56 -27.49
C THR A 309 -4.89 4.33 -28.14
N SER A 310 -4.50 5.16 -29.12
CA SER A 310 -3.20 5.07 -29.78
C SER A 310 -2.05 5.30 -28.80
N TYR A 311 -2.17 6.30 -27.91
CA TYR A 311 -1.14 6.56 -26.91
C TYR A 311 -1.01 5.45 -25.87
N VAL A 312 -2.13 4.86 -25.43
CA VAL A 312 -2.12 3.72 -24.51
C VAL A 312 -1.41 2.52 -25.15
N LEU A 313 -1.73 2.20 -26.41
CA LEU A 313 -1.07 1.10 -27.12
C LEU A 313 0.42 1.35 -27.31
N ARG A 314 0.80 2.58 -27.70
CA ARG A 314 2.21 2.98 -27.82
C ARG A 314 2.93 2.87 -26.49
N PHE A 315 2.29 3.26 -25.38
CA PHE A 315 2.87 3.13 -24.05
C PHE A 315 3.16 1.66 -23.73
N ILE A 316 2.20 0.76 -23.97
CA ILE A 316 2.38 -0.69 -23.77
C ILE A 316 3.55 -1.23 -24.62
N GLU A 317 3.66 -0.78 -25.87
CA GLU A 317 4.74 -1.18 -26.79
C GLU A 317 6.11 -0.63 -26.31
N ASN A 318 6.16 0.63 -25.88
CA ASN A 318 7.35 1.27 -25.33
C ASN A 318 7.83 0.62 -24.02
N CYS A 319 6.94 0.06 -23.21
CA CYS A 319 7.29 -0.71 -22.00
C CYS A 319 8.00 -2.03 -22.32
N ARG A 320 7.89 -2.54 -23.55
CA ARG A 320 8.47 -3.83 -23.97
C ARG A 320 9.81 -3.68 -24.69
N ILE A 321 10.29 -2.45 -24.91
CA ILE A 321 11.50 -2.16 -25.67
C ILE A 321 12.46 -1.24 -24.91
N GLU A 322 13.74 -1.29 -25.28
CA GLU A 322 14.80 -0.45 -24.72
C GLU A 322 14.57 1.04 -24.96
N LYS A 323 15.05 1.88 -24.03
CA LYS A 323 14.78 3.32 -24.00
C LYS A 323 15.19 4.05 -25.29
N SER A 324 16.27 3.61 -25.93
CA SER A 324 16.79 4.17 -27.19
C SER A 324 15.88 3.95 -28.39
N LEU A 325 15.02 2.93 -28.35
CA LEU A 325 14.14 2.52 -29.46
C LEU A 325 12.69 3.01 -29.29
N ARG A 326 12.39 3.74 -28.22
CA ARG A 326 11.03 4.21 -27.90
C ARG A 326 10.58 5.32 -28.83
N THR A 327 9.34 5.23 -29.30
CA THR A 327 8.73 6.30 -30.07
C THR A 327 8.13 7.34 -29.13
N LEU A 328 8.61 8.58 -29.20
CA LEU A 328 8.17 9.70 -28.35
C LEU A 328 7.56 10.88 -29.14
N GLU A 329 7.55 10.80 -30.47
CA GLU A 329 7.08 11.88 -31.35
C GLU A 329 5.55 11.90 -31.52
N HIS A 330 5.04 12.62 -32.52
CA HIS A 330 3.62 12.66 -32.84
C HIS A 330 3.05 11.27 -33.21
N LEU A 331 1.74 11.10 -33.03
CA LEU A 331 1.03 9.89 -33.44
C LEU A 331 1.15 9.68 -34.95
N LYS A 332 1.56 8.47 -35.36
CA LYS A 332 1.60 8.07 -36.75
C LYS A 332 0.18 7.69 -37.21
N PRO A 333 -0.18 7.93 -38.48
CA PRO A 333 -1.47 7.50 -39.02
C PRO A 333 -1.75 6.00 -38.84
N SER A 334 -0.71 5.17 -38.88
CA SER A 334 -0.82 3.73 -38.66
C SER A 334 -1.26 3.35 -37.24
N GLU A 335 -0.93 4.14 -36.22
CA GLU A 335 -1.33 3.90 -34.83
C GLU A 335 -2.80 4.28 -34.61
N LEU A 336 -3.26 5.32 -35.30
CA LEU A 336 -4.68 5.66 -35.33
C LEU A 336 -5.49 4.57 -36.03
N SER A 337 -5.02 4.05 -37.16
CA SER A 337 -5.67 2.92 -37.85
C SER A 337 -5.75 1.67 -36.97
N LYS A 338 -4.66 1.31 -36.27
CA LYS A 338 -4.68 0.20 -35.29
C LYS A 338 -5.72 0.42 -34.20
N SER A 339 -5.86 1.65 -33.72
CA SER A 339 -6.86 1.99 -32.70
C SER A 339 -8.28 1.84 -33.24
N VAL A 340 -8.54 2.25 -34.48
CA VAL A 340 -9.83 2.05 -35.17
C VAL A 340 -10.16 0.57 -35.28
N GLU A 341 -9.22 -0.25 -35.76
CA GLU A 341 -9.40 -1.69 -35.91
C GLU A 341 -9.71 -2.37 -34.57
N LEU A 342 -9.04 -1.97 -33.49
CA LEU A 342 -9.28 -2.50 -32.15
C LEU A 342 -10.70 -2.19 -31.66
N TRP A 343 -11.17 -0.95 -31.82
CA TRP A 343 -12.51 -0.58 -31.43
C TRP A 343 -13.59 -1.26 -32.29
N ILE A 344 -13.36 -1.40 -33.60
CA ILE A 344 -14.25 -2.16 -34.47
C ILE A 344 -14.35 -3.62 -34.02
N ARG A 345 -13.20 -4.26 -33.74
CA ARG A 345 -13.16 -5.64 -33.27
C ARG A 345 -13.89 -5.80 -31.94
N ASN A 346 -13.65 -4.90 -31.00
CA ASN A 346 -14.33 -4.91 -29.71
C ASN A 346 -15.85 -4.75 -29.87
N CYS A 347 -16.31 -3.81 -30.71
CA CYS A 347 -17.74 -3.67 -31.01
C CYS A 347 -18.33 -4.93 -31.64
N GLN A 348 -17.62 -5.56 -32.58
CA GLN A 348 -18.04 -6.82 -33.21
C GLN A 348 -18.14 -7.96 -32.20
N GLU A 349 -17.13 -8.11 -31.32
CA GLU A 349 -17.11 -9.11 -30.25
C GLU A 349 -18.24 -8.90 -29.24
N THR A 350 -18.58 -7.65 -28.92
CA THR A 350 -19.70 -7.35 -28.00
C THR A 350 -21.08 -7.51 -28.64
N ALA A 351 -21.25 -7.11 -29.90
CA ALA A 351 -22.57 -7.08 -30.55
C ALA A 351 -22.95 -8.41 -31.21
N PHE A 352 -21.95 -9.20 -31.62
CA PHE A 352 -22.13 -10.47 -32.34
C PHE A 352 -21.30 -11.59 -31.68
N ALA A 353 -21.36 -11.69 -30.35
CA ALA A 353 -20.55 -12.61 -29.58
C ALA A 353 -20.74 -14.08 -30.02
N THR A 354 -21.97 -14.47 -30.35
CA THR A 354 -22.33 -15.81 -30.82
C THR A 354 -21.71 -16.13 -32.18
N GLU A 355 -21.83 -15.23 -33.15
CA GLU A 355 -21.33 -15.37 -34.51
C GLU A 355 -19.81 -15.26 -34.54
N TYR A 356 -19.22 -14.38 -33.73
CA TYR A 356 -17.77 -14.26 -33.58
C TYR A 356 -17.16 -15.53 -33.00
N ASN A 357 -17.79 -16.14 -31.98
CA ASN A 357 -17.33 -17.42 -31.43
C ASN A 357 -17.51 -18.56 -32.45
N ALA A 358 -18.62 -18.60 -33.18
CA ALA A 358 -18.82 -19.58 -34.27
C ALA A 358 -17.75 -19.46 -35.37
N LEU A 359 -17.40 -18.24 -35.78
CA LEU A 359 -16.37 -17.97 -36.79
C LEU A 359 -14.95 -18.24 -36.28
N LYS A 360 -14.64 -17.93 -35.02
CA LYS A 360 -13.31 -18.11 -34.42
C LYS A 360 -12.98 -19.57 -34.13
N TYR A 361 -13.99 -20.38 -33.84
CA TYR A 361 -13.84 -21.81 -33.54
C TYR A 361 -14.28 -22.73 -34.68
N ASN A 362 -14.49 -22.21 -35.89
CA ASN A 362 -14.84 -22.97 -37.10
C ASN A 362 -16.10 -23.86 -36.98
N ASN A 363 -17.03 -23.51 -36.08
CA ASN A 363 -18.35 -24.13 -36.05
C ASN A 363 -19.28 -23.34 -36.95
N ILE A 364 -19.28 -23.68 -38.24
CA ILE A 364 -20.34 -23.27 -39.16
C ILE A 364 -21.59 -24.08 -38.79
N GLU A 365 -22.32 -23.64 -37.78
CA GLU A 365 -23.74 -23.95 -37.66
C GLU A 365 -24.51 -22.74 -38.18
N THR A 366 -24.98 -22.87 -39.41
CA THR A 366 -25.98 -21.99 -40.00
C THR A 366 -27.19 -21.92 -39.06
N SER A 367 -27.42 -20.74 -38.48
CA SER A 367 -28.62 -20.44 -37.70
C SER A 367 -29.86 -20.67 -38.57
N LYS A 368 -30.86 -21.37 -38.01
CA LYS A 368 -32.11 -21.83 -38.62
C LYS A 368 -33.09 -20.72 -39.06
N ASP A 369 -32.67 -19.46 -39.12
CA ASP A 369 -33.54 -18.34 -39.50
C ASP A 369 -33.62 -18.08 -41.02
N GLU A 370 -32.80 -18.75 -41.85
CA GLU A 370 -32.87 -18.64 -43.32
C GLU A 370 -33.84 -19.64 -43.98
N GLU A 371 -34.18 -20.77 -43.33
CA GLU A 371 -35.11 -21.77 -43.89
C GLU A 371 -36.59 -21.29 -43.89
N ALA A 372 -36.92 -20.25 -43.13
CA ALA A 372 -38.28 -19.68 -43.11
C ALA A 372 -38.55 -18.68 -44.26
N ARG A 373 -37.52 -18.19 -44.97
CA ARG A 373 -37.67 -17.18 -46.04
C ARG A 373 -37.52 -17.71 -47.47
N GLN A 374 -37.07 -18.96 -47.68
CA GLN A 374 -36.83 -19.51 -49.02
C GLN A 374 -37.92 -20.47 -49.55
N LYS A 375 -39.09 -20.58 -48.92
CA LYS A 375 -40.27 -21.17 -49.58
C LYS A 375 -41.06 -20.11 -50.35
N LYS A 376 -40.53 -19.66 -51.49
CA LYS A 376 -41.29 -19.20 -52.66
C LYS A 376 -40.36 -19.05 -53.88
N GLU A 377 -40.49 -20.05 -54.76
CA GLU A 377 -40.17 -20.06 -56.20
C GLU A 377 -38.71 -20.14 -56.70
N PRO A 378 -38.49 -20.73 -57.90
CA PRO A 378 -37.27 -21.46 -58.24
C PRO A 378 -36.34 -20.77 -59.25
N SER A 379 -35.08 -21.22 -59.25
CA SER A 379 -34.19 -21.35 -60.42
C SER A 379 -33.80 -20.06 -61.20
N ALA A 380 -32.56 -19.59 -61.00
CA ALA A 380 -31.58 -19.41 -62.08
C ALA A 380 -30.19 -19.00 -61.56
N THR A 381 -29.17 -19.64 -62.10
CA THR A 381 -27.72 -19.48 -61.96
C THR A 381 -27.23 -18.03 -62.12
N THR A 382 -26.28 -17.60 -61.27
CA THR A 382 -24.94 -17.04 -61.62
C THR A 382 -24.39 -16.14 -60.50
N SER A 383 -23.13 -16.38 -60.16
CA SER A 383 -22.25 -15.67 -59.23
C SER A 383 -22.28 -14.13 -59.32
N ARG A 384 -22.46 -13.46 -58.18
CA ARG A 384 -21.73 -12.24 -57.78
C ARG A 384 -22.09 -11.87 -56.34
N ILE A 385 -21.14 -12.05 -55.42
CA ILE A 385 -21.25 -11.58 -54.03
C ILE A 385 -21.14 -10.05 -54.05
N LEU A 386 -22.25 -9.36 -53.85
CA LEU A 386 -22.27 -7.95 -53.46
C LEU A 386 -22.68 -7.89 -51.97
N PRO A 387 -22.02 -7.06 -51.15
CA PRO A 387 -22.41 -6.90 -49.76
C PRO A 387 -23.81 -6.28 -49.69
N ASN A 388 -24.64 -6.91 -48.86
CA ASN A 388 -26.05 -6.62 -48.66
C ASN A 388 -26.26 -5.12 -48.38
N ARG A 389 -26.87 -4.39 -49.34
CA ARG A 389 -27.09 -2.94 -49.27
C ARG A 389 -27.90 -2.54 -48.04
N GLU A 390 -28.74 -3.41 -47.50
CA GLU A 390 -29.49 -3.15 -46.26
C GLU A 390 -28.59 -3.14 -45.01
N ALA A 391 -27.54 -3.97 -44.98
CA ALA A 391 -26.59 -4.03 -43.87
C ALA A 391 -25.70 -2.78 -43.80
N ALA A 392 -25.25 -2.29 -44.96
CA ALA A 392 -24.51 -1.03 -45.07
C ALA A 392 -25.38 0.19 -44.68
N THR A 393 -26.70 0.10 -44.90
CA THR A 393 -27.65 1.18 -44.57
C THR A 393 -27.93 1.21 -43.06
N ARG A 394 -28.13 0.06 -42.41
CA ARG A 394 -28.28 -0.03 -40.94
C ARG A 394 -27.01 0.35 -40.18
N ALA A 395 -25.84 -0.01 -40.69
CA ALA A 395 -24.56 0.43 -40.12
C ALA A 395 -24.41 1.96 -40.18
N ARG A 396 -24.82 2.58 -41.30
CA ARG A 396 -24.81 4.05 -41.44
C ARG A 396 -25.85 4.74 -40.56
N GLU A 397 -27.02 4.15 -40.35
CA GLU A 397 -28.04 4.69 -39.44
C GLU A 397 -27.62 4.60 -37.98
N ASN A 398 -26.97 3.51 -37.58
CA ASN A 398 -26.39 3.38 -36.24
C ASN A 398 -25.22 4.34 -36.04
N ILE A 399 -24.37 4.61 -37.04
CA ILE A 399 -23.32 5.64 -36.93
C ILE A 399 -23.91 7.06 -36.84
N LYS A 400 -25.03 7.34 -37.54
CA LYS A 400 -25.73 8.63 -37.44
C LYS A 400 -26.39 8.86 -36.09
N LYS A 401 -26.83 7.80 -35.40
CA LYS A 401 -27.38 7.89 -34.03
C LYS A 401 -26.34 8.30 -32.98
N TRP A 402 -25.05 8.15 -33.28
CA TRP A 402 -23.93 8.45 -32.38
C TRP A 402 -23.18 9.76 -32.72
N THR A 403 -23.71 10.55 -33.67
CA THR A 403 -23.15 11.85 -34.09
C THR A 403 -24.15 13.02 -33.98
N LYS A 404 -25.19 12.86 -33.16
CA LYS A 404 -25.92 13.96 -32.52
C LYS A 404 -25.70 13.84 -31.01
#